data_AF-A0A382YQ63-F1
#
_entry.id   AF-A0A382YQ63-F1
#
_cell.length_a   1.000
_cell.length_b   1.000
_cell.length_c   1.000
_cell.angle_alpha   90.00
_cell.angle_beta   90.00
_cell.angle_gamma   90.00
#
_symmetry.space_group_name_H-M   'P 1'
#
loop_
_entity.id
_entity.type
_entity.pdbx_description
1 polymer ?
#
loop_
_entity_poly.entity_id
_entity_poly.type
_entity_poly.pdbx_seq_one_letter_code
_entity_poly.pdbx_strand_id
1 'polypeptide(L)'
;MAAPFIGSLLGWRAEPWEKHNKLVPNIADASHTASMDHALGVFDQLNVSRPDSGGPIGPEKQASGMALEAAVEQDLTTALPQLEPGVGWIVNRGGRIHSFRQYSHLAELERELAQNPTLRSIFSGDYATHPDVTVGIDDDLPQPRLHANVSCKFTLRSDRAQNSRQEALVMIRNRRGRSPHIVVVTVEPELARLASIARGMG
;
A
#
# COMPACT_ATOMS: atom_id res chain seq x y z
N MET A 1 -17.88 -3.32 -7.70
CA MET A 1 -17.00 -3.43 -8.89
C MET A 1 -15.59 -3.65 -8.40
N ALA A 2 -14.86 -4.59 -9.00
CA ALA A 2 -13.44 -4.75 -8.70
C ALA A 2 -12.64 -3.60 -9.36
N ALA A 3 -11.46 -3.29 -8.82
CA ALA A 3 -10.60 -2.26 -9.39
C ALA A 3 -10.21 -2.63 -10.83
N PRO A 4 -10.17 -1.67 -11.79
CA PRO A 4 -9.93 -1.98 -13.20
C PRO A 4 -8.62 -2.73 -13.46
N PHE A 5 -7.61 -2.48 -12.64
CA PHE A 5 -6.28 -3.07 -12.73
C PHE A 5 -6.14 -4.44 -12.05
N ILE A 6 -7.18 -4.96 -11.37
CA ILE A 6 -7.03 -6.18 -10.57
C ILE A 6 -6.64 -7.41 -11.42
N GLY A 7 -7.15 -7.47 -12.66
CA GLY A 7 -6.92 -8.61 -13.55
C GLY A 7 -5.46 -8.79 -13.96
N SER A 8 -4.65 -7.73 -13.95
CA SER A 8 -3.21 -7.81 -14.24
C SER A 8 -2.37 -8.20 -13.02
N LEU A 9 -2.94 -8.10 -11.81
CA LEU A 9 -2.26 -8.41 -10.56
C LEU A 9 -2.49 -9.84 -10.10
N LEU A 10 -3.63 -10.43 -10.46
CA LEU A 10 -4.00 -11.77 -10.03
C LEU A 10 -3.45 -12.83 -10.98
N GLY A 11 -2.94 -13.90 -10.41
CA GLY A 11 -2.52 -15.06 -11.17
C GLY A 11 -1.96 -16.15 -10.28
N TRP A 12 -1.39 -17.16 -10.91
CA TRP A 12 -0.87 -18.32 -10.20
C TRP A 12 0.64 -18.21 -10.04
N ARG A 13 1.17 -18.83 -8.99
CA ARG A 13 2.60 -18.95 -8.76
C ARG A 13 2.93 -20.37 -8.30
N ALA A 14 4.11 -20.85 -8.65
CA ALA A 14 4.64 -22.10 -8.11
C ALA A 14 5.10 -21.89 -6.66
N GLU A 15 4.78 -22.84 -5.77
CA GLU A 15 5.38 -22.87 -4.43
C GLU A 15 6.65 -23.74 -4.43
N PRO A 16 7.84 -23.17 -4.14
CA PRO A 16 9.13 -23.87 -4.27
C PRO A 16 9.29 -25.09 -3.35
N TRP A 17 8.57 -25.09 -2.23
CA TRP A 17 8.73 -26.05 -1.13
C TRP A 17 7.72 -27.20 -1.17
N GLU A 18 6.68 -27.09 -2.01
CA GLU A 18 5.68 -28.14 -2.16
C GLU A 18 6.13 -29.17 -3.20
N LYS A 19 5.91 -30.46 -2.90
CA LYS A 19 6.15 -31.55 -3.86
C LYS A 19 5.39 -31.27 -5.15
N HIS A 20 6.07 -31.39 -6.30
CA HIS A 20 5.53 -31.20 -7.66
C HIS A 20 5.23 -29.76 -8.12
N ASN A 21 5.86 -28.72 -7.55
CA ASN A 21 5.63 -27.32 -7.98
C ASN A 21 4.13 -26.96 -7.99
N LYS A 22 3.43 -27.27 -6.90
CA LYS A 22 1.99 -26.98 -6.80
C LYS A 22 1.75 -25.50 -7.10
N LEU A 23 0.83 -25.27 -8.03
CA LEU A 23 0.36 -23.94 -8.39
C LEU A 23 -0.65 -23.47 -7.35
N VAL A 24 -0.41 -22.29 -6.79
CA VAL A 24 -1.30 -21.63 -5.83
C VAL A 24 -1.65 -20.23 -6.30
N PRO A 25 -2.81 -19.69 -5.91
CA PRO A 25 -3.12 -18.28 -6.13
C PRO A 25 -2.04 -17.38 -5.53
N ASN A 26 -1.62 -16.34 -6.26
CA ASN A 26 -0.55 -15.46 -5.79
C ASN A 26 -0.92 -14.60 -4.57
N ILE A 27 -2.22 -14.47 -4.29
CA ILE A 27 -2.77 -13.79 -3.11
C ILE A 27 -2.93 -14.70 -1.88
N ALA A 28 -2.72 -16.01 -2.03
CA ALA A 28 -2.92 -16.97 -0.95
C ALA A 28 -1.66 -17.25 -0.14
N ASP A 29 -1.87 -17.56 1.14
CA ASP A 29 -0.89 -18.22 2.00
C ASP A 29 -1.02 -19.74 1.86
N ALA A 30 -0.04 -20.37 1.21
CA ALA A 30 -0.12 -21.77 0.79
C ALA A 30 -0.23 -22.76 1.95
N SER A 31 0.25 -22.39 3.14
CA SER A 31 0.16 -23.23 4.34
C SER A 31 -1.15 -23.04 5.13
N HIS A 32 -2.03 -22.13 4.70
CA HIS A 32 -3.28 -21.82 5.42
C HIS A 32 -4.50 -22.13 4.56
N THR A 33 -5.23 -23.18 4.93
CA THR A 33 -6.39 -23.70 4.18
C THR A 33 -7.43 -22.62 3.91
N ALA A 34 -7.80 -21.82 4.93
CA ALA A 34 -8.79 -20.76 4.76
C ALA A 34 -8.32 -19.66 3.80
N SER A 35 -7.03 -19.34 3.76
CA SER A 35 -6.48 -18.37 2.79
C SER A 35 -6.55 -18.91 1.37
N MET A 36 -6.23 -20.20 1.18
CA MET A 36 -6.35 -20.87 -0.11
C MET A 36 -7.80 -20.92 -0.61
N ASP A 37 -8.75 -21.33 0.24
CA ASP A 37 -10.16 -21.46 -0.13
C ASP A 37 -10.75 -20.09 -0.53
N HIS A 38 -10.49 -19.04 0.26
CA HIS A 38 -10.95 -17.70 -0.09
C HIS A 38 -10.29 -17.17 -1.37
N ALA A 39 -8.98 -17.41 -1.57
CA ALA A 39 -8.29 -16.96 -2.77
C ALA A 39 -8.84 -17.63 -4.03
N LEU A 40 -9.13 -18.94 -3.97
CA LEU A 40 -9.78 -19.67 -5.06
C LEU A 40 -11.17 -19.11 -5.34
N GLY A 41 -11.98 -18.84 -4.31
CA GLY A 41 -13.29 -18.22 -4.48
C GLY A 41 -13.21 -16.83 -5.13
N VAL A 42 -12.20 -16.02 -4.80
CA VAL A 42 -11.93 -14.73 -5.46
C VAL A 42 -11.56 -14.94 -6.92
N PHE A 43 -10.70 -15.92 -7.22
CA PHE A 43 -10.28 -16.23 -8.60
C PHE A 43 -11.46 -16.69 -9.46
N ASP A 44 -12.34 -17.53 -8.91
CA ASP A 44 -13.55 -17.99 -9.58
C ASP A 44 -14.49 -16.81 -9.90
N GLN A 45 -14.72 -15.90 -8.94
CA GLN A 45 -15.55 -14.72 -9.16
C GLN A 45 -14.96 -13.73 -10.18
N LEU A 46 -13.64 -13.65 -10.28
CA LEU A 46 -12.93 -12.76 -11.20
C LEU A 46 -12.52 -13.46 -12.51
N ASN A 47 -12.95 -14.71 -12.73
CA ASN A 47 -12.61 -15.53 -13.89
C ASN A 47 -11.09 -15.69 -14.14
N VAL A 48 -10.30 -15.76 -13.07
CA VAL A 48 -8.86 -16.00 -13.13
C VAL A 48 -8.62 -17.50 -13.31
N SER A 49 -8.53 -17.93 -14.57
CA SER A 49 -8.34 -19.33 -14.95
C SER A 49 -7.02 -19.89 -14.41
N ARG A 50 -6.94 -21.22 -14.26
CA ARG A 50 -5.69 -21.91 -13.93
C ARG A 50 -4.70 -21.92 -15.10
N PRO A 51 -3.37 -21.99 -14.86
CA PRO A 51 -2.38 -21.92 -15.93
C PRO A 51 -2.43 -23.10 -16.89
N ASP A 52 -2.82 -24.28 -16.41
CA ASP A 52 -3.07 -25.47 -17.25
C ASP A 52 -4.19 -25.25 -18.29
N SER A 53 -5.09 -24.31 -18.00
CA SER A 53 -6.22 -23.89 -18.84
C SER A 53 -5.96 -22.57 -19.57
N GLY A 54 -4.69 -22.11 -19.62
CA GLY A 54 -4.29 -20.85 -20.26
C GLY A 54 -4.39 -19.61 -19.36
N GLY A 55 -4.54 -19.81 -18.05
CA GLY A 55 -4.61 -18.73 -17.06
C GLY A 55 -3.28 -18.00 -16.80
N PRO A 56 -3.32 -16.78 -16.24
CA PRO A 56 -2.14 -15.95 -16.06
C PRO A 56 -1.23 -16.48 -14.93
N ILE A 57 0.08 -16.38 -15.16
CA ILE A 57 1.08 -16.44 -14.09
C ILE A 57 1.16 -15.06 -13.47
N GLY A 58 0.89 -14.99 -12.17
CA GLY A 58 0.92 -13.74 -11.43
C GLY A 58 2.36 -13.27 -11.15
N PRO A 59 2.55 -11.99 -10.79
CA PRO A 59 3.87 -11.52 -10.36
C PRO A 59 4.38 -12.33 -9.16
N GLU A 60 5.67 -12.63 -9.15
CA GLU A 60 6.34 -13.28 -8.01
C GLU A 60 6.15 -12.48 -6.72
N LYS A 61 6.18 -13.15 -5.56
CA LYS A 61 5.89 -12.55 -4.23
C LYS A 61 6.63 -11.23 -3.97
N GLN A 62 7.89 -11.12 -4.39
CA GLN A 62 8.72 -9.94 -4.23
C GLN A 62 8.28 -8.79 -5.16
N ALA A 63 7.84 -9.12 -6.37
CA ALA A 63 7.35 -8.17 -7.35
C ALA A 63 5.88 -7.77 -7.15
N SER A 64 5.08 -8.59 -6.46
CA SER A 64 3.64 -8.33 -6.27
C SER A 64 3.35 -7.03 -5.53
N GLY A 65 4.18 -6.67 -4.54
CA GLY A 65 4.04 -5.40 -3.80
C GLY A 65 4.23 -4.20 -4.72
N MET A 66 5.36 -4.15 -5.42
CA MET A 66 5.66 -3.08 -6.39
C MET A 66 4.63 -3.02 -7.53
N ALA A 67 4.13 -4.17 -7.98
CA ALA A 67 3.10 -4.23 -9.00
C ALA A 67 1.78 -3.60 -8.52
N LEU A 68 1.37 -3.84 -7.28
CA LEU A 68 0.19 -3.21 -6.70
C LEU A 68 0.38 -1.71 -6.54
N GLU A 69 1.53 -1.27 -6.03
CA GLU A 69 1.84 0.16 -5.91
C GLU A 69 1.77 0.88 -7.26
N ALA A 70 2.40 0.31 -8.30
CA ALA A 70 2.38 0.88 -9.65
C ALA A 70 0.97 0.92 -10.24
N ALA A 71 0.17 -0.14 -10.03
CA ALA A 71 -1.19 -0.19 -10.51
C ALA A 71 -2.09 0.86 -9.83
N VAL A 72 -1.94 1.04 -8.50
CA VAL A 72 -2.67 2.06 -7.74
C VAL A 72 -2.25 3.47 -8.14
N GLU A 73 -0.94 3.73 -8.30
CA GLU A 73 -0.42 5.00 -8.79
C GLU A 73 -1.02 5.35 -10.17
N GLN A 74 -0.99 4.40 -11.10
CA GLN A 74 -1.51 4.61 -12.46
C GLN A 74 -3.02 4.86 -12.47
N ASP A 75 -3.79 4.09 -11.70
CA ASP A 75 -5.25 4.23 -11.59
C ASP A 75 -5.62 5.60 -11.02
N LEU A 76 -5.00 6.01 -9.91
CA LEU A 76 -5.25 7.31 -9.28
C LEU A 76 -4.84 8.47 -10.18
N THR A 77 -3.69 8.36 -10.86
CA THR A 77 -3.22 9.38 -11.83
C THR A 77 -4.24 9.58 -12.96
N THR A 78 -4.88 8.49 -13.39
CA THR A 78 -5.84 8.52 -14.50
C THR A 78 -7.24 8.97 -14.04
N ALA A 79 -7.69 8.48 -12.88
CA ALA A 79 -9.06 8.67 -12.41
C ALA A 79 -9.28 10.03 -11.73
N LEU A 80 -8.34 10.51 -10.92
CA LEU A 80 -8.52 11.74 -10.14
C LEU A 80 -8.80 12.98 -11.00
N PRO A 81 -8.08 13.24 -12.11
CA PRO A 81 -8.38 14.38 -12.98
C PRO A 81 -9.75 14.28 -13.68
N GLN A 82 -10.29 13.08 -13.87
CA GLN A 82 -11.61 12.87 -14.45
C GLN A 82 -12.72 13.08 -13.42
N LEU A 83 -12.49 12.64 -12.18
CA LEU A 83 -13.44 12.76 -11.07
C LEU A 83 -13.54 14.20 -10.55
N GLU A 84 -12.41 14.89 -10.45
CA GLU A 84 -12.35 16.29 -10.01
C GLU A 84 -11.43 17.11 -10.93
N PRO A 85 -11.96 17.55 -12.08
CA PRO A 85 -11.20 18.37 -13.03
C PRO A 85 -10.79 19.71 -12.41
N GLY A 86 -9.60 20.20 -12.78
CA GLY A 86 -9.10 21.52 -12.35
C GLY A 86 -8.31 21.51 -11.04
N VAL A 87 -8.24 20.37 -10.33
CA VAL A 87 -7.33 20.19 -9.20
C VAL A 87 -5.96 19.72 -9.71
N GLY A 88 -4.88 20.34 -9.22
CA GLY A 88 -3.50 19.97 -9.52
C GLY A 88 -3.07 18.67 -8.84
N TRP A 89 -3.63 17.53 -9.25
CA TRP A 89 -3.31 16.23 -8.65
C TRP A 89 -1.87 15.82 -8.92
N ILE A 90 -1.15 15.44 -7.86
CA ILE A 90 0.20 14.86 -7.94
C ILE A 90 0.12 13.47 -7.32
N VAL A 91 0.29 12.42 -8.10
CA VAL A 91 0.36 11.04 -7.58
C VAL A 91 1.78 10.53 -7.76
N ASN A 92 2.37 9.99 -6.68
CA ASN A 92 3.70 9.38 -6.74
C ASN A 92 3.70 8.08 -5.95
N ARG A 93 4.39 7.08 -6.49
CA ARG A 93 4.82 5.90 -5.74
C ARG A 93 6.06 6.21 -4.90
N GLY A 94 6.05 5.75 -3.66
CA GLY A 94 7.07 6.04 -2.68
C GLY A 94 7.07 7.50 -2.24
N GLY A 95 8.17 7.89 -1.60
CA GLY A 95 8.44 9.26 -1.20
C GLY A 95 8.58 9.44 0.30
N ARG A 96 8.68 10.70 0.72
CA ARG A 96 8.80 11.09 2.11
C ARG A 96 7.72 12.10 2.44
N ILE A 97 7.01 11.89 3.55
CA ILE A 97 5.90 12.77 3.93
C ILE A 97 6.35 14.23 4.12
N HIS A 98 7.60 14.46 4.53
CA HIS A 98 8.14 15.79 4.75
C HIS A 98 8.32 16.63 3.49
N SER A 99 8.13 16.05 2.30
CA SER A 99 8.04 16.79 1.03
C SER A 99 6.71 17.53 0.87
N PHE A 100 5.73 17.24 1.74
CA PHE A 100 4.43 17.89 1.74
C PHE A 100 4.30 18.89 2.87
N ARG A 101 3.53 19.96 2.62
CA ARG A 101 3.42 21.12 3.52
C ARG A 101 3.04 20.76 4.96
N GLN A 102 2.15 19.80 5.18
CA GLN A 102 1.73 19.41 6.53
C GLN A 102 2.88 18.86 7.39
N TYR A 103 3.95 18.38 6.76
CA TYR A 103 5.04 17.64 7.40
C TYR A 103 6.41 18.26 7.11
N SER A 104 6.47 19.44 6.49
CA SER A 104 7.70 20.10 6.07
C SER A 104 8.72 20.30 7.21
N HIS A 105 8.22 20.61 8.41
CA HIS A 105 9.02 20.72 9.64
C HIS A 105 9.77 19.44 10.03
N LEU A 106 9.35 18.26 9.56
CA LEU A 106 10.08 17.01 9.81
C LEU A 106 11.40 16.95 9.04
N ALA A 107 11.51 17.64 7.90
CA ALA A 107 12.78 17.75 7.17
C ALA A 107 13.80 18.60 7.95
N GLU A 108 13.33 19.61 8.69
CA GLU A 108 14.17 20.40 9.59
C GLU A 108 14.63 19.54 10.77
N LEU A 109 13.71 18.78 11.39
CA LEU A 109 14.04 17.85 12.47
C LEU A 109 15.07 16.81 12.04
N GLU A 110 14.92 16.21 10.85
CA GLU A 110 15.89 15.23 10.33
C GLU A 110 17.29 15.84 10.16
N ARG A 111 17.37 17.10 9.71
CA ARG A 111 18.64 17.82 9.55
C ARG A 111 19.32 18.08 10.89
N GLU A 112 18.56 18.52 11.90
CA GLU A 112 19.10 18.77 13.25
C GLU A 112 19.57 17.47 13.92
N LEU A 113 18.80 16.39 13.79
CA LEU A 113 19.18 15.08 14.33
C LEU A 113 20.40 14.48 13.62
N ALA A 114 20.58 14.75 12.32
CA ALA A 114 21.77 14.33 11.60
C ALA A 114 23.05 15.01 12.12
N GLN A 115 22.94 16.23 12.66
CA GLN A 115 24.06 17.01 13.19
C GLN A 115 24.39 16.68 14.66
N ASN A 116 23.48 16.02 15.39
CA ASN A 116 23.65 15.71 16.81
C ASN A 116 23.40 14.22 17.11
N PRO A 117 24.46 13.39 17.18
CA PRO A 117 24.36 11.96 17.48
C PRO A 117 23.67 11.63 18.81
N THR A 118 23.80 12.49 19.82
CA THR A 118 23.14 12.31 21.12
C THR A 118 21.63 12.52 21.02
N LEU A 119 21.18 13.52 20.27
CA LEU A 119 19.74 13.67 20.01
C LEU A 119 19.23 12.52 19.15
N ARG A 120 19.99 12.10 18.14
CA ARG A 120 19.62 10.97 17.29
C ARG A 120 19.47 9.65 18.03
N SER A 121 20.23 9.41 19.10
CA SER A 121 20.05 8.20 19.92
C SER A 121 18.79 8.24 20.78
N ILE A 122 18.29 9.44 21.11
CA ILE A 122 17.05 9.64 21.88
C ILE A 122 15.82 9.55 20.96
N PHE A 123 15.91 10.14 19.76
CA PHE A 123 14.83 10.13 18.76
C PHE A 123 15.01 8.96 17.80
N SER A 124 14.29 7.85 18.03
CA SER A 124 14.41 6.57 17.31
C SER A 124 14.06 6.57 15.81
N GLY A 125 13.90 7.72 15.17
CA GLY A 125 13.59 7.81 13.74
C GLY A 125 12.12 7.54 13.38
N ASP A 126 11.27 7.24 14.36
CA ASP A 126 9.85 6.87 14.19
C ASP A 126 8.96 8.00 13.63
N TYR A 127 9.52 9.17 13.34
CA TYR A 127 8.82 10.29 12.70
C TYR A 127 8.88 10.23 11.16
N ALA A 128 9.77 9.41 10.59
CA ALA A 128 9.94 9.28 9.14
C ALA A 128 9.10 8.11 8.61
N THR A 129 7.95 8.42 8.01
CA THR A 129 7.17 7.43 7.26
C THR A 129 7.56 7.43 5.79
N HIS A 130 7.51 6.24 5.20
CA HIS A 130 7.72 6.01 3.77
C HIS A 130 6.42 5.47 3.17
N PRO A 131 5.53 6.37 2.73
CA PRO A 131 4.31 6.02 2.01
C PRO A 131 4.58 5.10 0.82
N ASP A 132 3.68 4.14 0.59
CA ASP A 132 3.74 3.30 -0.62
C ASP A 132 3.25 4.10 -1.85
N VAL A 133 2.11 4.80 -1.74
CA VAL A 133 1.62 5.74 -2.76
C VAL A 133 1.09 7.00 -2.08
N THR A 134 1.47 8.17 -2.61
CA THR A 134 1.01 9.48 -2.13
C THR A 134 0.14 10.16 -3.17
N VAL A 135 -0.89 10.87 -2.70
CA VAL A 135 -1.69 11.79 -3.50
C VAL A 135 -1.55 13.18 -2.91
N GLY A 136 -0.89 14.06 -3.63
CA GLY A 136 -0.76 15.49 -3.34
C GLY A 136 -1.73 16.33 -4.16
N ILE A 137 -1.95 17.54 -3.68
CA ILE A 137 -2.59 18.62 -4.43
C ILE A 137 -1.59 19.77 -4.52
N ASP A 138 -1.29 20.16 -5.75
CA ASP A 138 -0.67 21.43 -6.09
C ASP A 138 -1.74 22.52 -6.06
N ASP A 139 -1.61 23.44 -5.10
CA ASP A 139 -2.47 24.59 -4.87
C ASP A 139 -1.66 25.90 -4.98
N ASP A 140 -0.63 25.91 -5.85
CA ASP A 140 0.26 27.04 -6.17
C ASP A 140 1.05 27.60 -4.96
N LEU A 141 1.23 26.78 -3.93
CA LEU A 141 2.00 27.12 -2.74
C LEU A 141 3.35 26.41 -2.75
N PRO A 142 4.36 26.89 -1.99
CA PRO A 142 5.75 26.45 -2.13
C PRO A 142 6.01 24.93 -2.01
N GLN A 143 5.10 24.20 -1.37
CA GLN A 143 5.11 22.75 -1.28
C GLN A 143 3.68 22.25 -1.40
N PRO A 144 3.43 21.14 -2.10
CA PRO A 144 2.09 20.60 -2.26
C PRO A 144 1.52 20.12 -0.91
N ARG A 145 0.19 20.06 -0.83
CA ARG A 145 -0.51 19.48 0.32
C ARG A 145 -0.70 17.99 0.10
N LEU A 146 -0.37 17.16 1.09
CA LEU A 146 -0.73 15.75 1.06
C LEU A 146 -2.23 15.60 1.24
N HIS A 147 -2.89 15.11 0.19
CA HIS A 147 -4.31 14.80 0.19
C HIS A 147 -4.58 13.40 0.71
N ALA A 148 -3.82 12.40 0.27
CA ALA A 148 -3.93 11.02 0.75
C ALA A 148 -2.58 10.29 0.84
N ASN A 149 -2.48 9.39 1.81
CA ASN A 149 -1.50 8.32 1.90
C ASN A 149 -2.21 6.98 1.66
N VAL A 150 -1.71 6.19 0.72
CA VAL A 150 -2.26 4.92 0.31
C VAL A 150 -1.23 3.82 0.58
N SER A 151 -1.40 3.10 1.69
CA SER A 151 -0.56 1.96 2.02
C SER A 151 -1.00 0.73 1.21
N CYS A 152 -0.13 0.26 0.32
CA CYS A 152 -0.38 -0.89 -0.56
C CYS A 152 0.17 -2.16 0.09
N LYS A 153 -0.71 -3.11 0.41
CA LYS A 153 -0.33 -4.39 1.03
C LYS A 153 -0.90 -5.53 0.20
N PHE A 154 -0.07 -6.17 -0.63
CA PHE A 154 -0.53 -7.26 -1.51
C PHE A 154 -1.23 -8.37 -0.72
N THR A 155 -0.55 -8.91 0.30
CA THR A 155 -1.13 -9.80 1.31
C THR A 155 -0.88 -9.25 2.71
N LEU A 156 -1.82 -9.51 3.62
CA LEU A 156 -1.76 -9.04 5.00
C LEU A 156 -1.22 -10.12 5.94
N ARG A 157 -0.54 -9.63 6.96
CA ARG A 157 -0.11 -10.37 8.16
C ARG A 157 -0.24 -9.42 9.34
N SER A 158 -0.31 -9.96 10.56
CA SER A 158 -0.52 -9.15 11.76
C SER A 158 0.51 -8.03 11.91
N ASP A 159 1.79 -8.33 11.67
CA ASP A 159 2.90 -7.37 11.67
C ASP A 159 2.71 -6.28 10.59
N ARG A 160 2.34 -6.67 9.36
CA ARG A 160 2.12 -5.72 8.26
C ARG A 160 0.93 -4.78 8.50
N ALA A 161 -0.11 -5.28 9.15
CA ALA A 161 -1.24 -4.47 9.58
C ALA A 161 -0.82 -3.47 10.67
N GLN A 162 0.00 -3.88 11.63
CA GLN A 162 0.54 -2.96 12.64
C GLN A 162 1.46 -1.90 12.04
N ASN A 163 2.31 -2.24 11.07
CA ASN A 163 3.14 -1.26 10.38
C ASN A 163 2.30 -0.16 9.72
N SER A 164 1.20 -0.53 9.05
CA SER A 164 0.29 0.42 8.41
C SER A 164 -0.41 1.33 9.44
N ARG A 165 -0.77 0.79 10.61
CA ARG A 165 -1.34 1.59 11.72
C ARG A 165 -0.31 2.55 12.32
N GLN A 166 0.91 2.08 12.52
CA GLN A 166 1.97 2.92 13.08
C GLN A 166 2.28 4.08 12.14
N GLU A 167 2.37 3.81 10.83
CA GLU A 167 2.52 4.83 9.81
C GLU A 167 1.40 5.89 9.89
N ALA A 168 0.14 5.43 9.96
CA ALA A 168 -1.01 6.30 10.13
C ALA A 168 -0.91 7.17 11.39
N LEU A 169 -0.54 6.57 12.53
CA LEU A 169 -0.39 7.27 13.80
C LEU A 169 0.71 8.35 13.75
N VAL A 170 1.84 8.05 13.10
CA VAL A 170 2.92 9.02 12.91
C VAL A 170 2.45 10.20 12.07
N MET A 171 1.72 9.94 10.98
CA MET A 171 1.14 10.99 10.14
C MET A 171 0.09 11.82 10.88
N ILE A 172 -0.75 11.19 11.70
CA ILE A 172 -1.77 11.90 12.49
C ILE A 172 -1.08 12.77 13.53
N ARG A 173 -0.10 12.25 14.27
CA ARG A 173 0.60 12.97 15.35
C ARG A 173 1.41 14.16 14.86
N ASN A 174 2.09 14.01 13.73
CA ASN A 174 3.04 15.02 13.25
C ASN A 174 2.44 15.99 12.22
N ARG A 175 1.14 15.93 11.90
CA ARG A 175 0.57 16.85 10.90
C ARG A 175 0.47 18.27 11.44
N ARG A 176 0.71 19.25 10.57
CA ARG A 176 0.26 20.65 10.75
C ARG A 176 -0.86 20.96 9.75
N GLY A 177 -2.09 21.04 10.24
CA GLY A 177 -3.29 21.30 9.44
C GLY A 177 -4.17 20.08 9.23
N ARG A 178 -4.88 20.04 8.09
CA ARG A 178 -5.83 18.97 7.76
C ARG A 178 -5.10 17.63 7.64
N SER A 179 -5.69 16.59 8.25
CA SER A 179 -5.21 15.21 8.07
C SER A 179 -5.37 14.76 6.62
N PRO A 180 -4.35 14.14 6.02
CA PRO A 180 -4.56 13.44 4.76
C PRO A 180 -5.55 12.29 4.98
N HIS A 181 -6.17 11.83 3.90
CA HIS A 181 -6.81 10.52 3.89
C HIS A 181 -5.74 9.45 4.08
N ILE A 182 -5.97 8.51 4.99
CA ILE A 182 -5.05 7.41 5.24
C ILE A 182 -5.82 6.15 4.96
N VAL A 183 -5.42 5.44 3.90
CA VAL A 183 -6.15 4.29 3.38
C VAL A 183 -5.20 3.13 3.13
N VAL A 184 -5.72 1.91 3.24
CA VAL A 184 -4.98 0.69 2.91
C VAL A 184 -5.66 0.04 1.70
N VAL A 185 -4.86 -0.28 0.68
CA VAL A 185 -5.29 -1.05 -0.48
C VAL A 185 -4.64 -2.43 -0.41
N THR A 186 -5.43 -3.48 -0.56
CA THR A 186 -4.97 -4.87 -0.43
C THR A 186 -5.74 -5.82 -1.33
N VAL A 187 -5.10 -6.94 -1.67
CA VAL A 187 -5.74 -8.08 -2.34
C VAL A 187 -5.76 -9.32 -1.43
N GLU A 188 -5.63 -9.12 -0.11
CA GLU A 188 -5.73 -10.19 0.89
C GLU A 188 -7.09 -10.89 0.80
N PRO A 189 -7.12 -12.22 0.57
CA PRO A 189 -8.37 -12.96 0.45
C PRO A 189 -9.04 -13.26 1.80
N GLU A 190 -8.28 -13.36 2.90
CA GLU A 190 -8.83 -13.85 4.17
C GLU A 190 -9.51 -12.74 5.00
N LEU A 191 -10.81 -12.92 5.28
CA LEU A 191 -11.60 -11.98 6.09
C LEU A 191 -11.00 -11.68 7.47
N ALA A 192 -10.40 -12.67 8.13
CA ALA A 192 -9.76 -12.47 9.43
C ALA A 192 -8.55 -11.51 9.34
N ARG A 193 -7.75 -11.63 8.27
CA ARG A 193 -6.60 -10.75 8.01
C ARG A 193 -7.05 -9.37 7.56
N LEU A 194 -8.11 -9.26 6.76
CA LEU A 194 -8.74 -7.97 6.45
C LEU A 194 -9.26 -7.27 7.71
N ALA A 195 -9.96 -8.00 8.58
CA ALA A 195 -10.42 -7.49 9.86
C ALA A 195 -9.26 -7.02 10.75
N SER A 196 -8.08 -7.65 10.63
CA SER A 196 -6.89 -7.26 11.37
C SER A 196 -6.39 -5.86 11.06
N ILE A 197 -6.81 -5.21 9.96
CA ILE A 197 -6.50 -3.80 9.66
C ILE A 197 -7.77 -2.92 9.63
N ALA A 198 -8.91 -3.47 9.21
CA ALA A 198 -10.15 -2.71 9.08
C ALA A 198 -10.91 -2.50 10.41
N ARG A 199 -10.66 -3.33 11.42
CA ARG A 199 -11.25 -3.15 12.76
C ARG A 199 -10.36 -2.29 13.65
N GLY A 200 -11.01 -1.52 14.52
CA GLY A 200 -10.38 -0.49 15.36
C GLY A 200 -10.41 0.86 14.65
N MET A 201 -10.82 1.91 15.38
CA MET A 201 -10.79 3.29 14.89
C MET A 201 -9.63 4.02 15.56
N GLY A 202 -9.02 4.97 14.86
CA GLY A 202 -7.91 5.81 15.31
C GLY A 202 -7.93 7.17 14.64
#